data_AF-A0A354TBW9-F1
#
_entry.id   AF-A0A354TBW9-F1
#
_cell.length_a   1.000
_cell.length_b   1.000
_cell.length_c   1.000
_cell.angle_alpha   90.00
_cell.angle_beta   90.00
_cell.angle_gamma   90.00
#
_symmetry.space_group_name_H-M   'P 1'
#
loop_
_entity.id
_entity.type
_entity.pdbx_description
1 polymer ?
#
loop_
_entity_poly.entity_id
_entity_poly.type
_entity_poly.pdbx_seq_one_letter_code
_entity_poly.pdbx_strand_id
1 'polypeptide(L)'
;DERCIMCSRCIRFTAEIADDPVLGFTERGSHTTLAVHPGKRLENNYSLNTVDICPVGALTSNDFRFQQRVWFLSETNSICTGCGRGCNMEIGARGDTIYRQTPRDNNDVNSSWMCDSGRLDFHFVNSEFRLTDPMIKTGGKHNIATWKAALSNIATALAGKKGEEIAIIASARMTNEELFFVKHLAAQLGTTNVDVIPRTGGSDNYLRADDLNPNTNGAKLILGIEPGAKIAEITEMMSRGRLRAVLALGENLLKVGFAQSDLEKVPFIASLHILANASAELSNVVLPGTAYAEKRGSMINVTGRLQRLNKAVKAPGNARDTWEILRDLIVTLGGSNGIHTIEDVFKRLTAEVPALSNLTFSKIGDRGVQVLETSEKIPLLEREKERKAKGIIVG
;
A
#
# COMPACT_ATOMS: atom_id res chain seq x y z
N ASP A 1 -11.35 -30.99 15.28
CA ASP A 1 -10.35 -31.96 15.77
C ASP A 1 -10.10 -33.13 14.84
N GLU A 2 -11.12 -33.68 14.17
CA GLU A 2 -11.01 -34.92 13.37
C GLU A 2 -10.00 -34.89 12.21
N ARG A 3 -9.57 -33.72 11.75
CA ARG A 3 -8.59 -33.59 10.65
C ARG A 3 -7.16 -33.45 11.12
N CYS A 4 -6.91 -33.22 12.42
CA CYS A 4 -5.56 -32.99 12.92
C CYS A 4 -4.76 -34.29 12.93
N ILE A 5 -3.55 -34.27 12.37
CA ILE A 5 -2.64 -35.42 12.34
C ILE A 5 -1.55 -35.35 13.43
N MET A 6 -1.72 -34.46 14.40
CA MET A 6 -0.83 -34.33 15.57
C MET A 6 0.65 -34.07 15.23
N CYS A 7 0.93 -33.39 14.12
CA CYS A 7 2.30 -33.08 13.67
C CYS A 7 3.01 -31.96 14.44
N SER A 8 2.33 -31.35 15.42
CA SER A 8 2.79 -30.27 16.31
C SER A 8 3.36 -28.99 15.65
N ARG A 9 3.21 -28.82 14.33
CA ARG A 9 3.73 -27.63 13.60
C ARG A 9 3.14 -26.31 14.14
N CYS A 10 1.82 -26.26 14.37
CA CYS A 10 1.15 -25.09 14.92
C CYS A 10 1.63 -24.77 16.34
N ILE A 11 1.75 -25.78 17.21
CA ILE A 11 2.26 -25.64 18.58
C ILE A 11 3.68 -25.03 18.55
N ARG A 12 4.59 -25.63 17.77
CA ARG A 12 5.96 -25.14 17.62
C ARG A 12 6.01 -23.72 17.06
N PHE A 13 5.23 -23.41 16.03
CA PHE A 13 5.15 -22.05 15.50
C PHE A 13 4.71 -21.04 16.56
N THR A 14 3.64 -21.34 17.29
CA THR A 14 3.11 -20.43 18.32
C THR A 14 4.10 -20.23 19.46
N ALA A 15 4.85 -21.27 19.85
CA ALA A 15 5.84 -21.18 20.92
C ALA A 15 7.17 -20.55 20.48
N GLU A 16 7.62 -20.85 19.27
CA GLU A 16 9.00 -20.54 18.84
C GLU A 16 9.10 -19.35 17.89
N ILE A 17 8.05 -19.03 17.13
CA ILE A 17 8.07 -17.94 16.16
C ILE A 17 7.20 -16.80 16.66
N ALA A 18 5.94 -17.06 17.02
CA ALA A 18 5.02 -16.02 17.48
C ALA A 18 5.20 -15.62 18.96
N ASP A 19 6.04 -16.33 19.73
CA ASP A 19 6.28 -16.17 21.17
C ASP A 19 5.00 -16.08 22.02
N ASP A 20 3.97 -16.82 21.60
CA ASP A 20 2.68 -16.93 22.26
C ASP A 20 2.25 -18.40 22.29
N PRO A 21 2.80 -19.22 23.22
CA PRO A 21 2.52 -20.64 23.33
C PRO A 21 1.10 -20.86 23.85
N VAL A 22 0.13 -20.70 22.94
CA VAL A 22 -1.30 -20.75 23.22
C VAL A 22 -1.92 -22.09 22.82
N LEU A 23 -1.27 -22.83 21.91
CA LEU A 23 -1.70 -24.15 21.46
C LEU A 23 -0.91 -25.26 22.17
N GLY A 24 -1.61 -26.33 22.53
CA GLY A 24 -1.02 -27.52 23.13
C GLY A 24 -1.81 -28.78 22.81
N PHE A 25 -1.20 -29.94 23.09
CA PHE A 25 -1.95 -31.19 23.11
C PHE A 25 -2.53 -31.43 24.51
N THR A 26 -3.79 -31.83 24.55
CA THR A 26 -4.48 -32.28 25.75
C THR A 26 -4.85 -33.75 25.61
N GLU A 27 -5.16 -34.41 26.73
CA GLU A 27 -5.39 -35.86 26.79
C GLU A 27 -4.16 -36.70 26.37
N ARG A 28 -4.33 -38.02 26.24
CA ARG A 28 -3.27 -38.97 25.88
C ARG A 28 -3.80 -40.09 24.97
N GLY A 29 -2.89 -40.72 24.23
CA GLY A 29 -3.22 -41.86 23.35
C GLY A 29 -4.12 -41.45 22.19
N SER A 30 -5.11 -42.28 21.86
CA SER A 30 -6.09 -42.00 20.80
C SER A 30 -7.03 -40.83 21.09
N HIS A 31 -7.09 -40.36 22.35
CA HIS A 31 -7.90 -39.22 22.76
C HIS A 31 -7.15 -37.90 22.70
N THR A 32 -5.87 -37.90 22.30
CA THR A 32 -5.08 -36.67 22.24
C THR A 32 -5.73 -35.67 21.28
N THR A 33 -5.97 -34.45 21.76
CA THR A 33 -6.57 -33.37 20.94
C THR A 33 -5.70 -32.12 20.98
N LEU A 34 -5.71 -31.36 19.88
CA LEU A 34 -5.12 -30.02 19.83
C LEU A 34 -6.11 -29.05 20.47
N ALA A 35 -5.68 -28.33 21.51
CA ALA A 35 -6.52 -27.37 22.20
C ALA A 35 -5.78 -26.05 22.43
N VAL A 36 -6.56 -25.00 22.67
CA VAL A 36 -6.07 -23.72 23.18
C VAL A 36 -5.98 -23.81 24.70
N HIS A 37 -4.91 -23.27 25.31
CA HIS A 37 -4.78 -23.22 26.76
C HIS A 37 -5.98 -22.53 27.42
N PRO A 38 -6.48 -23.03 28.57
CA PRO A 38 -7.62 -22.43 29.26
C PRO A 38 -7.44 -20.93 29.51
N GLY A 39 -8.45 -20.14 29.16
CA GLY A 39 -8.45 -18.68 29.30
C GLY A 39 -7.66 -17.91 28.24
N LYS A 40 -7.04 -18.60 27.26
CA LYS A 40 -6.35 -17.96 26.14
C LYS A 40 -7.13 -18.08 24.82
N ARG A 41 -6.72 -17.30 23.82
CA ARG A 41 -7.21 -17.35 22.44
C ARG A 41 -6.03 -17.26 21.47
N LEU A 42 -6.16 -17.92 20.32
CA LEU A 42 -5.21 -17.77 19.22
C LEU A 42 -5.55 -16.48 18.46
N GLU A 43 -5.10 -15.34 18.99
CA GLU A 43 -5.46 -14.00 18.49
C GLU A 43 -4.27 -13.05 18.31
N ASN A 44 -3.04 -13.58 18.32
CA ASN A 44 -1.86 -12.79 17.98
C ASN A 44 -1.82 -12.43 16.48
N ASN A 45 -1.09 -11.38 16.12
CA ASN A 45 -0.98 -10.84 14.76
C ASN A 45 -0.20 -11.75 13.77
N TYR A 46 0.05 -13.01 14.12
CA TYR A 46 0.74 -14.00 13.30
C TYR A 46 0.00 -15.33 13.26
N SER A 47 -1.23 -15.38 13.79
CA SER A 47 -1.99 -16.61 13.95
C SER A 47 -2.31 -17.30 12.63
N LEU A 48 -2.52 -16.55 11.54
CA LEU A 48 -2.87 -17.12 10.24
C LEU A 48 -1.71 -17.85 9.57
N ASN A 49 -0.46 -17.65 10.02
CA ASN A 49 0.65 -18.50 9.58
C ASN A 49 0.43 -19.97 10.01
N THR A 50 -0.36 -20.22 11.07
CA THR A 50 -0.73 -21.58 11.47
C THR A 50 -1.61 -22.29 10.44
N VAL A 51 -2.36 -21.52 9.63
CA VAL A 51 -3.18 -22.04 8.52
C VAL A 51 -2.27 -22.54 7.40
N ASP A 52 -1.20 -21.82 7.08
CA ASP A 52 -0.28 -22.18 5.99
C ASP A 52 0.58 -23.40 6.32
N ILE A 53 1.06 -23.51 7.57
CA ILE A 53 1.93 -24.61 7.98
C ILE A 53 1.16 -25.90 8.31
N CYS A 54 -0.17 -25.81 8.51
CA CYS A 54 -1.01 -26.97 8.78
C CYS A 54 -1.06 -27.84 7.51
N PRO A 55 -0.50 -29.07 7.52
CA PRO A 55 -0.41 -29.89 6.31
C PRO A 55 -1.76 -30.50 5.90
N VAL A 56 -2.81 -30.23 6.68
CA VAL A 56 -4.16 -30.76 6.56
C VAL A 56 -5.13 -29.59 6.77
N GLY A 57 -6.42 -29.78 6.55
CA GLY A 57 -7.41 -28.71 6.78
C GLY A 57 -7.90 -28.62 8.23
N ALA A 58 -7.03 -28.80 9.23
CA ALA A 58 -7.42 -28.76 10.64
C ALA A 58 -7.49 -27.32 11.18
N LEU A 59 -6.53 -26.47 10.79
CA LEU A 59 -6.58 -25.02 10.99
C LEU A 59 -6.85 -24.36 9.65
N THR A 60 -7.91 -23.56 9.58
CA THR A 60 -8.34 -22.87 8.36
C THR A 60 -8.69 -21.43 8.69
N SER A 61 -8.38 -20.48 7.81
CA SER A 61 -8.79 -19.08 7.98
C SER A 61 -10.33 -18.98 7.96
N ASN A 62 -10.91 -18.36 8.99
CA ASN A 62 -12.36 -18.08 9.02
C ASN A 62 -12.79 -17.13 7.90
N ASP A 63 -11.88 -16.26 7.45
CA ASP A 63 -12.13 -15.31 6.37
C ASP A 63 -12.29 -16.00 5.01
N PHE A 64 -11.44 -17.01 4.73
CA PHE A 64 -11.43 -17.70 3.44
C PHE A 64 -12.28 -18.99 3.42
N ARG A 65 -12.52 -19.60 4.58
CA ARG A 65 -13.18 -20.90 4.67
C ARG A 65 -14.56 -20.84 4.02
N PHE A 66 -14.83 -21.78 3.11
CA PHE A 66 -16.06 -21.92 2.34
C PHE A 66 -16.36 -20.80 1.32
N GLN A 67 -15.48 -19.82 1.17
CA GLN A 67 -15.63 -18.77 0.15
C GLN A 67 -15.25 -19.28 -1.25
N GLN A 68 -14.13 -20.00 -1.37
CA GLN A 68 -13.62 -20.49 -2.66
C GLN A 68 -12.75 -21.74 -2.50
N ARG A 69 -12.51 -22.47 -3.59
CA ARG A 69 -11.46 -23.50 -3.66
C ARG A 69 -10.20 -22.92 -4.29
N VAL A 70 -9.04 -23.28 -3.76
CA VAL A 70 -7.74 -22.73 -4.18
C VAL A 70 -7.45 -22.94 -5.68
N TRP A 71 -7.84 -24.07 -6.27
CA TRP A 71 -7.65 -24.34 -7.71
C TRP A 71 -8.54 -23.50 -8.64
N PHE A 72 -9.50 -22.73 -8.10
CA PHE A 72 -10.26 -21.75 -8.87
C PHE A 72 -9.67 -20.34 -8.80
N LEU A 73 -8.62 -20.14 -7.99
CA LEU A 73 -7.97 -18.84 -7.84
C LEU A 73 -6.88 -18.68 -8.89
N SER A 74 -6.80 -17.47 -9.45
CA SER A 74 -5.58 -16.97 -10.08
C SER A 74 -4.68 -16.39 -8.99
N GLU A 75 -3.44 -16.86 -8.96
CA GLU A 75 -2.43 -16.45 -7.98
C GLU A 75 -1.46 -15.45 -8.62
N THR A 76 -1.31 -14.29 -7.98
CA THR A 76 -0.43 -13.21 -8.47
C THR A 76 0.59 -12.82 -7.41
N ASN A 77 1.88 -12.97 -7.75
CA ASN A 77 2.98 -12.51 -6.91
C ASN A 77 2.94 -10.99 -6.77
N SER A 78 2.95 -10.47 -5.54
CA SER A 78 2.97 -9.04 -5.25
C SER A 78 3.66 -8.76 -3.90
N ILE A 79 3.45 -7.56 -3.34
CA ILE A 79 3.95 -7.14 -2.04
C ILE A 79 2.85 -6.56 -1.16
N CYS A 80 2.95 -6.77 0.15
CA CYS A 80 2.06 -6.20 1.14
C CYS A 80 2.33 -4.69 1.29
N THR A 81 1.25 -3.89 1.28
CA THR A 81 1.30 -2.42 1.39
C THR A 81 0.88 -1.88 2.76
N GLY A 82 0.64 -2.76 3.74
CA GLY A 82 0.11 -2.38 5.05
C GLY A 82 1.10 -1.64 5.96
N CYS A 83 2.41 -1.83 5.74
CA CYS A 83 3.47 -1.06 6.39
C CYS A 83 4.72 -1.01 5.50
N GLY A 84 5.74 -0.32 5.97
CA GLY A 84 7.02 -0.13 5.32
C GLY A 84 7.84 -1.40 5.07
N ARG A 85 7.46 -2.56 5.64
CA ARG A 85 8.23 -3.81 5.49
C ARG A 85 8.26 -4.36 4.06
N GLY A 86 7.14 -4.25 3.34
CA GLY A 86 7.02 -4.79 1.99
C GLY A 86 7.08 -6.32 1.90
N CYS A 87 6.44 -7.05 2.82
CA CYS A 87 6.45 -8.53 2.79
C CYS A 87 6.04 -9.06 1.41
N ASN A 88 6.79 -10.01 0.87
CA ASN A 88 6.42 -10.68 -0.38
C ASN A 88 5.17 -11.53 -0.12
N MET A 89 4.19 -11.41 -1.01
CA MET A 89 2.93 -12.14 -0.88
C MET A 89 2.43 -12.61 -2.24
N GLU A 90 1.42 -13.45 -2.18
CA GLU A 90 0.63 -13.91 -3.30
C GLU A 90 -0.83 -13.54 -3.07
N ILE A 91 -1.44 -12.94 -4.08
CA ILE A 91 -2.85 -12.52 -4.05
C ILE A 91 -3.65 -13.57 -4.80
N GLY A 92 -4.52 -14.29 -4.08
CA GLY A 92 -5.45 -15.26 -4.64
C GLY A 92 -6.78 -14.60 -4.96
N ALA A 93 -7.11 -14.48 -6.25
CA ALA A 93 -8.32 -13.84 -6.74
C ALA A 93 -9.12 -14.75 -7.68
N ARG A 94 -10.42 -14.50 -7.83
CA ARG A 94 -11.25 -15.10 -8.89
C ARG A 94 -12.11 -14.02 -9.51
N GLY A 95 -11.95 -13.81 -10.81
CA GLY A 95 -12.49 -12.63 -11.46
C GLY A 95 -11.82 -11.38 -10.87
N ASP A 96 -12.63 -10.39 -10.50
CA ASP A 96 -12.14 -9.13 -9.93
C ASP A 96 -12.25 -9.07 -8.39
N THR A 97 -12.44 -10.22 -7.74
CA THR A 97 -12.56 -10.32 -6.27
C THR A 97 -11.36 -11.06 -5.67
N ILE A 98 -10.73 -10.44 -4.68
CA ILE A 98 -9.65 -11.06 -3.89
C ILE A 98 -10.27 -11.92 -2.79
N TYR A 99 -9.78 -13.14 -2.59
CA TYR A 99 -10.31 -14.05 -1.57
C TYR A 99 -9.32 -14.35 -0.46
N ARG A 100 -8.01 -14.28 -0.73
CA ARG A 100 -6.97 -14.54 0.26
C ARG A 100 -5.64 -13.93 -0.15
N GLN A 101 -4.80 -13.72 0.85
CA GLN A 101 -3.40 -13.37 0.69
C GLN A 101 -2.52 -14.30 1.51
N THR A 102 -1.48 -14.82 0.88
CA THR A 102 -0.53 -15.74 1.51
C THR A 102 0.90 -15.23 1.37
N PRO A 103 1.79 -15.53 2.32
CA PRO A 103 3.18 -15.13 2.25
C PRO A 103 3.86 -15.82 1.08
N ARG A 104 4.86 -15.15 0.52
CA ARG A 104 5.77 -15.73 -0.45
C ARG A 104 7.20 -15.58 0.07
N ASP A 105 8.01 -16.59 -0.18
CA ASP A 105 9.34 -16.67 0.40
C ASP A 105 10.27 -15.55 -0.08
N ASN A 106 10.83 -14.81 0.90
CA ASN A 106 11.89 -13.85 0.67
C ASN A 106 12.78 -13.71 1.91
N ASN A 107 13.95 -14.36 1.87
CA ASN A 107 14.93 -14.37 2.97
C ASN A 107 15.57 -13.00 3.23
N ASP A 108 15.34 -12.01 2.36
CA ASP A 108 15.77 -10.63 2.58
C ASP A 108 14.67 -9.75 3.20
N VAL A 109 13.44 -10.25 3.32
CA VAL A 109 12.28 -9.46 3.80
C VAL A 109 11.46 -10.17 4.86
N ASN A 110 10.76 -11.25 4.51
CA ASN A 110 9.75 -11.86 5.37
C ASN A 110 9.97 -13.35 5.64
N SER A 111 11.08 -13.93 5.16
CA SER A 111 11.29 -15.39 5.19
C SER A 111 10.06 -16.06 4.58
N SER A 112 9.37 -16.95 5.29
CA SER A 112 8.10 -17.57 4.88
C SER A 112 6.85 -16.99 5.55
N TRP A 113 6.98 -15.88 6.27
CA TRP A 113 5.95 -15.41 7.21
C TRP A 113 5.28 -14.12 6.77
N MET A 114 4.11 -13.83 7.33
CA MET A 114 3.39 -12.57 7.14
C MET A 114 2.42 -12.34 8.29
N CYS A 115 2.28 -11.08 8.72
CA CYS A 115 1.35 -10.72 9.79
C CYS A 115 -0.11 -10.78 9.32
N ASP A 116 -1.01 -11.06 10.26
CA ASP A 116 -2.45 -11.20 10.01
C ASP A 116 -3.05 -9.87 9.54
N SER A 117 -2.59 -8.76 10.10
CA SER A 117 -2.94 -7.41 9.64
C SER A 117 -2.70 -7.25 8.14
N GLY A 118 -1.56 -7.72 7.63
CA GLY A 118 -1.27 -7.68 6.20
C GLY A 118 -2.14 -8.64 5.40
N ARG A 119 -2.43 -9.84 5.92
CA ARG A 119 -3.21 -10.88 5.22
C ARG A 119 -4.66 -10.49 4.99
N LEU A 120 -5.18 -9.61 5.85
CA LEU A 120 -6.57 -9.15 5.85
C LEU A 120 -6.72 -7.72 5.29
N ASP A 121 -5.63 -7.08 4.87
CA ASP A 121 -5.63 -5.69 4.34
C ASP A 121 -6.14 -5.59 2.88
N PHE A 122 -7.00 -6.52 2.44
CA PHE A 122 -7.55 -6.52 1.08
C PHE A 122 -9.04 -6.22 1.02
N HIS A 123 -9.78 -6.30 2.14
CA HIS A 123 -11.24 -6.12 2.14
C HIS A 123 -11.67 -4.77 1.57
N PHE A 124 -10.86 -3.72 1.76
CA PHE A 124 -11.15 -2.41 1.21
C PHE A 124 -11.11 -2.38 -0.33
N VAL A 125 -10.33 -3.27 -0.96
CA VAL A 125 -10.27 -3.42 -2.42
C VAL A 125 -11.60 -3.99 -2.92
N ASN A 126 -12.17 -4.95 -2.20
CA ASN A 126 -13.47 -5.56 -2.51
C ASN A 126 -14.67 -4.73 -2.04
N SER A 127 -14.46 -3.57 -1.43
CA SER A 127 -15.53 -2.76 -0.86
C SER A 127 -16.55 -2.32 -1.92
N GLU A 128 -17.82 -2.24 -1.54
CA GLU A 128 -18.85 -1.62 -2.38
C GLU A 128 -18.73 -0.09 -2.45
N PHE A 129 -17.99 0.53 -1.51
CA PHE A 129 -17.77 1.99 -1.45
C PHE A 129 -16.63 2.48 -2.36
N ARG A 130 -16.22 1.65 -3.32
CA ARG A 130 -15.18 1.99 -4.29
C ARG A 130 -15.66 3.07 -5.25
N LEU A 131 -14.80 4.04 -5.52
CA LEU A 131 -15.09 5.07 -6.51
C LEU A 131 -14.92 4.49 -7.92
N THR A 132 -15.97 4.59 -8.74
CA THR A 132 -15.99 4.04 -10.09
C THR A 132 -15.80 5.10 -11.17
N ASP A 133 -16.27 6.32 -10.96
CA ASP A 133 -16.33 7.35 -11.98
C ASP A 133 -15.77 8.68 -11.48
N PRO A 134 -15.12 9.48 -12.35
CA PRO A 134 -14.78 10.85 -12.05
C PRO A 134 -16.05 11.64 -11.70
N MET A 135 -15.95 12.52 -10.72
CA MET A 135 -17.07 13.37 -10.32
C MET A 135 -16.67 14.82 -10.23
N ILE A 136 -17.58 15.71 -10.61
CA ILE A 136 -17.43 17.16 -10.47
C ILE A 136 -18.56 17.67 -9.58
N LYS A 137 -18.23 18.51 -8.59
CA LYS A 137 -19.19 19.13 -7.68
C LYS A 137 -19.80 20.37 -8.34
N THR A 138 -21.11 20.40 -8.46
CA THR A 138 -21.87 21.55 -8.99
C THR A 138 -23.11 21.77 -8.14
N GLY A 139 -23.34 22.99 -7.67
CA GLY A 139 -24.47 23.30 -6.78
C GLY A 139 -24.45 22.49 -5.47
N GLY A 140 -23.26 22.17 -4.96
CA GLY A 140 -23.08 21.40 -3.72
C GLY A 140 -23.19 19.87 -3.86
N LYS A 141 -23.52 19.35 -5.05
CA LYS A 141 -23.65 17.91 -5.31
C LYS A 141 -22.64 17.41 -6.34
N HIS A 142 -22.07 16.23 -6.12
CA HIS A 142 -21.21 15.55 -7.08
C HIS A 142 -22.05 14.89 -8.17
N ASN A 143 -21.68 15.16 -9.43
CA ASN A 143 -22.26 14.50 -10.59
C ASN A 143 -21.16 13.73 -11.32
N ILE A 144 -21.50 12.55 -11.84
CA ILE A 144 -20.61 11.75 -12.68
C ILE A 144 -20.18 12.58 -13.89
N ALA A 145 -18.89 12.55 -14.20
CA ALA A 145 -18.27 13.28 -15.29
C ALA A 145 -17.36 12.38 -16.12
N THR A 146 -17.08 12.80 -17.35
CA THR A 146 -16.06 12.13 -18.17
C THR A 146 -14.67 12.50 -17.66
N TRP A 147 -13.69 11.60 -17.88
CA TRP A 147 -12.28 11.88 -17.57
C TRP A 147 -11.78 13.19 -18.20
N LYS A 148 -12.13 13.45 -19.46
CA LYS A 148 -11.78 14.69 -20.15
C LYS A 148 -12.33 15.91 -19.42
N ALA A 149 -13.61 15.88 -19.05
CA ALA A 149 -14.25 17.00 -18.34
C ALA A 149 -13.63 17.22 -16.95
N ALA A 150 -13.37 16.16 -16.19
CA ALA A 150 -12.76 16.25 -14.86
C ALA A 150 -11.34 16.82 -14.91
N LEU A 151 -10.49 16.33 -15.81
CA LEU A 151 -9.12 16.83 -15.98
C LEU A 151 -9.10 18.26 -16.52
N SER A 152 -9.97 18.61 -17.47
CA SER A 152 -10.11 19.99 -17.94
C SER A 152 -10.57 20.93 -16.83
N ASN A 153 -11.49 20.50 -15.96
CA ASN A 153 -11.94 21.31 -14.83
C ASN A 153 -10.79 21.62 -13.86
N ILE A 154 -9.96 20.61 -13.54
CA ILE A 154 -8.75 20.80 -12.73
C ILE A 154 -7.78 21.77 -13.44
N ALA A 155 -7.49 21.56 -14.71
CA ALA A 155 -6.57 22.42 -15.45
C ALA A 155 -7.05 23.88 -15.53
N THR A 156 -8.35 24.10 -15.75
CA THR A 156 -8.95 25.45 -15.74
C THR A 156 -8.85 26.10 -14.36
N ALA A 157 -9.06 25.35 -13.26
CA ALA A 157 -8.95 25.89 -11.91
C ALA A 157 -7.50 26.25 -11.51
N LEU A 158 -6.53 25.51 -12.04
CA LEU A 158 -5.10 25.76 -11.83
C LEU A 158 -4.55 26.86 -12.77
N ALA A 159 -5.22 27.16 -13.88
CA ALA A 159 -4.78 28.16 -14.85
C ALA A 159 -4.62 29.54 -14.22
N GLY A 160 -3.46 30.17 -14.46
CA GLY A 160 -3.14 31.52 -13.98
C GLY A 160 -2.84 31.62 -12.47
N LYS A 161 -2.82 30.50 -11.74
CA LYS A 161 -2.37 30.46 -10.34
C LYS A 161 -0.85 30.41 -10.26
N LYS A 162 -0.28 31.07 -9.27
CA LYS A 162 1.16 30.96 -8.98
C LYS A 162 1.44 29.66 -8.22
N GLY A 163 2.64 29.11 -8.35
CA GLY A 163 3.01 27.88 -7.64
C GLY A 163 2.88 27.97 -6.11
N GLU A 164 3.12 29.15 -5.53
CA GLU A 164 2.92 29.43 -4.09
C GLU A 164 1.46 29.30 -3.64
N GLU A 165 0.50 29.40 -4.57
CA GLU A 165 -0.94 29.30 -4.29
C GLU A 165 -1.47 27.86 -4.44
N ILE A 166 -0.64 26.92 -4.87
CA ILE A 166 -1.03 25.53 -5.12
C ILE A 166 -0.27 24.64 -4.15
N ALA A 167 -0.95 23.67 -3.53
CA ALA A 167 -0.30 22.59 -2.79
C ALA A 167 -0.67 21.21 -3.32
N ILE A 168 0.27 20.27 -3.21
CA ILE A 168 0.07 18.86 -3.54
C ILE A 168 0.34 18.04 -2.29
N ILE A 169 -0.70 17.39 -1.76
CA ILE A 169 -0.58 16.40 -0.68
C ILE A 169 -0.60 15.02 -1.32
N ALA A 170 0.57 14.44 -1.54
CA ALA A 170 0.72 13.11 -2.08
C ALA A 170 0.75 12.03 -0.98
N SER A 171 0.87 10.76 -1.37
CA SER A 171 0.91 9.65 -0.43
C SER A 171 2.17 8.82 -0.59
N ALA A 172 2.83 8.49 0.52
CA ALA A 172 3.88 7.46 0.54
C ALA A 172 3.33 6.02 0.40
N ARG A 173 2.05 5.87 0.06
CA ARG A 173 1.43 4.63 -0.46
C ARG A 173 1.40 4.54 -1.99
N MET A 174 1.81 5.61 -2.67
CA MET A 174 1.93 5.63 -4.13
C MET A 174 3.16 4.83 -4.58
N THR A 175 3.08 4.27 -5.79
CA THR A 175 4.25 3.64 -6.41
C THR A 175 5.29 4.69 -6.81
N ASN A 176 6.51 4.26 -7.05
CA ASN A 176 7.59 5.14 -7.52
C ASN A 176 7.24 5.82 -8.85
N GLU A 177 6.52 5.14 -9.74
CA GLU A 177 6.06 5.68 -11.02
C GLU A 177 4.98 6.75 -10.85
N GLU A 178 4.13 6.62 -9.83
CA GLU A 178 3.14 7.62 -9.48
C GLU A 178 3.82 8.86 -8.86
N LEU A 179 4.77 8.64 -7.93
CA LEU A 179 5.58 9.71 -7.32
C LEU A 179 6.43 10.45 -8.35
N PHE A 180 6.91 9.77 -9.39
CA PHE A 180 7.59 10.38 -10.53
C PHE A 180 6.71 11.43 -11.19
N PHE A 181 5.45 11.11 -11.49
CA PHE A 181 4.54 12.10 -12.05
C PHE A 181 4.13 13.18 -11.06
N VAL A 182 4.08 12.91 -9.76
CA VAL A 182 3.91 13.97 -8.74
C VAL A 182 5.04 14.99 -8.82
N LYS A 183 6.30 14.54 -8.93
CA LYS A 183 7.47 15.41 -9.11
C LYS A 183 7.33 16.30 -10.34
N HIS A 184 6.97 15.72 -11.48
CA HIS A 184 6.80 16.47 -12.73
C HIS A 184 5.60 17.41 -12.71
N LEU A 185 4.50 17.01 -12.08
CA LEU A 185 3.33 17.87 -11.91
C LEU A 185 3.68 19.09 -11.04
N ALA A 186 4.41 18.89 -9.95
CA ALA A 186 4.89 19.98 -9.10
C ALA A 186 5.77 20.97 -9.88
N ALA A 187 6.70 20.45 -10.68
CA ALA A 187 7.57 21.26 -11.54
C ALA A 187 6.77 22.03 -12.60
N GLN A 188 5.80 21.40 -13.27
CA GLN A 188 4.92 22.03 -14.27
C GLN A 188 4.10 23.17 -13.65
N LEU A 189 3.64 23.00 -12.41
CA LEU A 189 2.87 23.99 -11.66
C LEU A 189 3.76 25.04 -10.96
N GLY A 190 5.08 24.85 -10.96
CA GLY A 190 6.03 25.70 -10.24
C GLY A 190 5.82 25.73 -8.72
N THR A 191 5.15 24.73 -8.14
CA THR A 191 4.87 24.67 -6.70
C THR A 191 5.96 23.91 -5.96
N THR A 192 6.36 24.45 -4.81
CA THR A 192 7.22 23.77 -3.84
C THR A 192 6.43 23.26 -2.64
N ASN A 193 5.12 23.53 -2.58
CA ASN A 193 4.22 23.10 -1.49
C ASN A 193 3.77 21.65 -1.72
N VAL A 194 4.75 20.75 -1.73
CA VAL A 194 4.53 19.33 -1.97
C VAL A 194 5.00 18.56 -0.75
N ASP A 195 4.15 17.67 -0.25
CA ASP A 195 4.50 16.79 0.85
C ASP A 195 3.73 15.47 0.79
N VAL A 196 4.18 14.49 1.59
CA VAL A 196 3.50 13.23 1.84
C VAL A 196 3.23 13.05 3.33
N ILE A 197 2.12 12.39 3.67
CA ILE A 197 1.74 12.19 5.07
C ILE A 197 2.63 11.11 5.73
N PRO A 198 3.41 11.46 6.77
CA PRO A 198 4.13 10.46 7.56
C PRO A 198 3.13 9.65 8.40
N ARG A 199 3.38 8.36 8.59
CA ARG A 199 2.54 7.49 9.40
C ARG A 199 3.37 6.54 10.23
N THR A 200 3.19 6.61 11.53
CA THR A 200 3.76 5.64 12.47
C THR A 200 2.62 4.85 13.12
N GLY A 201 2.93 3.64 13.56
CA GLY A 201 1.93 2.71 14.09
C GLY A 201 2.43 1.77 15.17
N GLY A 202 3.67 1.90 15.60
CA GLY A 202 4.41 0.93 16.40
C GLY A 202 5.06 -0.15 15.54
N SER A 203 6.26 -0.58 15.91
CA SER A 203 6.87 -1.81 15.39
C SER A 203 6.50 -3.01 16.26
N ASP A 204 6.72 -4.21 15.75
CA ASP A 204 6.80 -5.42 16.56
C ASP A 204 8.19 -6.06 16.50
N ASN A 205 8.38 -7.12 17.28
CA ASN A 205 9.63 -7.88 17.32
C ASN A 205 9.77 -8.86 16.14
N TYR A 206 8.98 -8.69 15.07
CA TYR A 206 8.89 -9.62 13.96
C TYR A 206 9.00 -8.90 12.60
N LEU A 207 7.87 -8.62 11.94
CA LEU A 207 7.81 -8.08 10.57
C LEU A 207 7.16 -6.70 10.51
N ARG A 208 6.30 -6.32 11.46
CA ARG A 208 5.60 -5.04 11.39
C ARG A 208 6.58 -3.90 11.63
N ALA A 209 6.78 -3.08 10.60
CA ALA A 209 7.56 -1.85 10.70
C ALA A 209 6.73 -0.76 11.40
N ASP A 210 7.41 0.17 12.09
CA ASP A 210 6.76 1.33 12.69
C ASP A 210 6.19 2.26 11.61
N ASP A 211 6.94 2.48 10.53
CA ASP A 211 6.46 3.19 9.36
C ASP A 211 5.31 2.41 8.69
N LEU A 212 4.12 3.01 8.66
CA LEU A 212 2.92 2.45 8.03
C LEU A 212 2.74 2.85 6.56
N ASN A 213 3.72 3.54 5.99
CA ASN A 213 3.80 3.80 4.57
C ASN A 213 4.73 2.76 3.90
N PRO A 214 4.27 2.06 2.86
CA PRO A 214 5.06 1.03 2.17
C PRO A 214 6.19 1.59 1.31
N ASN A 215 6.19 2.90 1.04
CA ASN A 215 7.10 3.52 0.08
C ASN A 215 7.68 4.87 0.53
N THR A 216 7.91 5.05 1.84
CA THR A 216 8.55 6.27 2.38
C THR A 216 9.90 6.53 1.73
N ASN A 217 10.74 5.51 1.58
CA ASN A 217 12.05 5.64 0.94
C ASN A 217 11.94 6.04 -0.54
N GLY A 218 10.91 5.55 -1.26
CA GLY A 218 10.62 6.00 -2.63
C GLY A 218 10.17 7.46 -2.67
N ALA A 219 9.31 7.89 -1.75
CA ALA A 219 8.89 9.29 -1.66
C ALA A 219 10.08 10.23 -1.40
N LYS A 220 10.96 9.88 -0.44
CA LYS A 220 12.19 10.63 -0.16
C LYS A 220 13.09 10.73 -1.38
N LEU A 221 13.37 9.58 -2.01
CA LEU A 221 14.30 9.49 -3.13
C LEU A 221 13.82 10.24 -4.38
N ILE A 222 12.51 10.17 -4.68
CA ILE A 222 11.96 10.69 -5.94
C ILE A 222 11.52 12.15 -5.81
N LEU A 223 10.85 12.50 -4.72
CA LEU A 223 10.38 13.87 -4.49
C LEU A 223 11.45 14.77 -3.87
N GLY A 224 12.49 14.20 -3.24
CA GLY A 224 13.54 14.98 -2.58
C GLY A 224 13.06 15.69 -1.32
N ILE A 225 12.10 15.10 -0.61
CA ILE A 225 11.49 15.68 0.61
C ILE A 225 11.65 14.73 1.79
N GLU A 226 11.57 15.28 3.01
CA GLU A 226 11.31 14.49 4.21
C GLU A 226 9.79 14.50 4.48
N PRO A 227 9.11 13.34 4.52
CA PRO A 227 7.68 13.23 4.79
C PRO A 227 7.23 14.05 6.01
N GLY A 228 6.26 14.94 5.80
CA GLY A 228 5.69 15.74 6.86
C GLY A 228 6.36 17.09 7.09
N ALA A 229 7.52 17.34 6.47
CA ALA A 229 8.32 18.54 6.72
C ALA A 229 7.60 19.86 6.38
N LYS A 230 6.67 19.85 5.42
CA LYS A 230 5.89 21.01 4.95
C LYS A 230 4.42 20.96 5.34
N ILE A 231 3.93 19.89 5.95
CA ILE A 231 2.50 19.78 6.34
C ILE A 231 2.05 20.93 7.23
N ALA A 232 2.87 21.33 8.21
CA ALA A 232 2.55 22.46 9.09
C ALA A 232 2.45 23.78 8.31
N GLU A 233 3.43 24.06 7.44
CA GLU A 233 3.45 25.25 6.58
C GLU A 233 2.24 25.28 5.64
N ILE A 234 1.95 24.17 4.96
CA ILE A 234 0.80 24.05 4.06
C ILE A 234 -0.51 24.28 4.83
N THR A 235 -0.65 23.75 6.04
CA THR A 235 -1.82 23.96 6.90
C THR A 235 -1.96 25.43 7.29
N GLU A 236 -0.86 26.10 7.64
CA GLU A 236 -0.86 27.54 7.91
C GLU A 236 -1.28 28.35 6.67
N MET A 237 -0.80 27.98 5.48
CA MET A 237 -1.20 28.63 4.22
C MET A 237 -2.69 28.42 3.90
N MET A 238 -3.25 27.23 4.15
CA MET A 238 -4.69 26.96 4.04
C MET A 238 -5.47 27.84 5.01
N SER A 239 -5.09 27.85 6.29
CA SER A 239 -5.81 28.58 7.35
C SER A 239 -5.84 30.10 7.11
N ARG A 240 -4.78 30.64 6.47
CA ARG A 240 -4.67 32.06 6.07
C ARG A 240 -5.28 32.37 4.70
N GLY A 241 -5.86 31.40 4.01
CA GLY A 241 -6.48 31.58 2.69
C GLY A 241 -5.47 31.93 1.58
N ARG A 242 -4.20 31.54 1.74
CA ARG A 242 -3.15 31.76 0.74
C ARG A 242 -3.16 30.72 -0.38
N LEU A 243 -3.67 29.52 -0.10
CA LEU A 243 -3.83 28.49 -1.12
C LEU A 243 -5.12 28.71 -1.92
N ARG A 244 -4.98 28.71 -3.25
CA ARG A 244 -6.09 28.75 -4.20
C ARG A 244 -6.49 27.36 -4.69
N ALA A 245 -5.57 26.41 -4.68
CA ALA A 245 -5.84 25.04 -5.06
C ALA A 245 -5.07 24.02 -4.22
N VAL A 246 -5.71 22.90 -3.90
CA VAL A 246 -5.07 21.73 -3.26
C VAL A 246 -5.36 20.49 -4.08
N LEU A 247 -4.30 19.74 -4.40
CA LEU A 247 -4.38 18.43 -5.02
C LEU A 247 -4.07 17.36 -3.96
N ALA A 248 -5.08 16.61 -3.53
CA ALA A 248 -4.93 15.51 -2.56
C ALA A 248 -4.85 14.17 -3.30
N LEU A 249 -3.67 13.55 -3.34
CA LEU A 249 -3.41 12.35 -4.15
C LEU A 249 -3.30 11.12 -3.24
N GLY A 250 -4.43 10.44 -3.04
CA GLY A 250 -4.51 9.21 -2.23
C GLY A 250 -4.70 9.45 -0.73
N GLU A 251 -4.96 10.70 -0.31
CA GLU A 251 -4.97 11.10 1.11
C GLU A 251 -6.30 11.68 1.56
N ASN A 252 -6.94 11.04 2.55
CA ASN A 252 -8.10 11.62 3.25
C ASN A 252 -7.58 12.68 4.24
N LEU A 253 -7.53 13.93 3.77
CA LEU A 253 -7.06 15.11 4.49
C LEU A 253 -7.68 15.25 5.89
N LEU A 254 -8.98 15.01 6.05
CA LEU A 254 -9.63 15.11 7.36
C LEU A 254 -9.12 14.03 8.31
N LYS A 255 -8.99 12.78 7.83
CA LYS A 255 -8.49 11.66 8.63
C LYS A 255 -7.03 11.83 9.05
N VAL A 256 -6.23 12.53 8.26
CA VAL A 256 -4.79 12.77 8.54
C VAL A 256 -4.54 14.07 9.31
N GLY A 257 -5.59 14.77 9.74
CA GLY A 257 -5.49 15.85 10.73
C GLY A 257 -5.69 17.27 10.21
N PHE A 258 -6.02 17.47 8.92
CA PHE A 258 -6.39 18.80 8.43
C PHE A 258 -7.77 19.19 8.97
N ALA A 259 -7.90 20.41 9.50
CA ALA A 259 -9.17 20.91 9.99
C ALA A 259 -10.13 21.22 8.83
N GLN A 260 -11.40 20.84 8.98
CA GLN A 260 -12.44 21.13 7.98
C GLN A 260 -12.54 22.62 7.67
N SER A 261 -12.44 23.48 8.70
CA SER A 261 -12.49 24.94 8.54
C SER A 261 -11.36 25.52 7.69
N ASP A 262 -10.22 24.83 7.59
CA ASP A 262 -9.10 25.27 6.75
C ASP A 262 -9.25 24.77 5.32
N LEU A 263 -9.78 23.55 5.14
CA LEU A 263 -10.12 23.01 3.82
C LEU A 263 -11.20 23.85 3.14
N GLU A 264 -12.23 24.30 3.88
CA GLU A 264 -13.31 25.15 3.36
C GLU A 264 -12.83 26.53 2.88
N LYS A 265 -11.65 26.99 3.33
CA LYS A 265 -11.03 28.25 2.83
C LYS A 265 -10.33 28.07 1.49
N VAL A 266 -10.03 26.82 1.08
CA VAL A 266 -9.39 26.53 -0.20
C VAL A 266 -10.45 26.59 -1.31
N PRO A 267 -10.36 27.52 -2.27
CA PRO A 267 -11.36 27.68 -3.33
C PRO A 267 -11.55 26.45 -4.22
N PHE A 268 -10.49 25.67 -4.43
CA PHE A 268 -10.51 24.50 -5.28
C PHE A 268 -9.72 23.33 -4.67
N ILE A 269 -10.41 22.22 -4.42
CA ILE A 269 -9.80 20.96 -4.00
C ILE A 269 -10.10 19.90 -5.06
N ALA A 270 -9.06 19.26 -5.58
CA ALA A 270 -9.20 18.05 -6.38
C ALA A 270 -8.56 16.89 -5.62
N SER A 271 -9.27 15.77 -5.53
CA SER A 271 -8.81 14.60 -4.77
C SER A 271 -8.85 13.33 -5.60
N LEU A 272 -7.80 12.53 -5.50
CA LEU A 272 -7.75 11.17 -6.00
C LEU A 272 -7.93 10.19 -4.84
N HIS A 273 -8.87 9.27 -4.98
CA HIS A 273 -9.17 8.28 -3.94
C HIS A 273 -9.57 6.93 -4.52
N ILE A 274 -9.39 5.88 -3.72
CA ILE A 274 -9.85 4.51 -4.00
C ILE A 274 -11.29 4.32 -3.50
N LEU A 275 -11.60 4.90 -2.33
CA LEU A 275 -12.88 4.81 -1.63
C LEU A 275 -13.50 6.19 -1.46
N ALA A 276 -14.84 6.24 -1.47
CA ALA A 276 -15.56 7.41 -1.01
C ALA A 276 -15.20 7.71 0.45
N ASN A 277 -14.91 8.97 0.75
CA ASN A 277 -14.49 9.40 2.08
C ASN A 277 -14.78 10.90 2.29
N ALA A 278 -14.62 11.38 3.52
CA ALA A 278 -14.99 12.73 3.90
C ALA A 278 -14.22 13.83 3.13
N SER A 279 -12.96 13.60 2.71
CA SER A 279 -12.24 14.56 1.86
C SER A 279 -12.83 14.62 0.46
N ALA A 280 -13.27 13.48 -0.10
CA ALA A 280 -13.93 13.46 -1.40
C ALA A 280 -15.22 14.30 -1.41
N GLU A 281 -15.95 14.34 -0.29
CA GLU A 281 -17.16 15.16 -0.14
C GLU A 281 -16.87 16.67 -0.20
N LEU A 282 -15.71 17.11 0.31
CA LEU A 282 -15.29 18.52 0.25
C LEU A 282 -14.74 18.90 -1.14
N SER A 283 -14.19 17.95 -1.89
CA SER A 283 -13.55 18.20 -3.18
C SER A 283 -14.48 18.70 -4.26
N ASN A 284 -14.00 19.67 -5.06
CA ASN A 284 -14.63 20.12 -6.30
C ASN A 284 -14.55 19.06 -7.39
N VAL A 285 -13.45 18.31 -7.46
CA VAL A 285 -13.26 17.19 -8.39
C VAL A 285 -12.77 15.96 -7.64
N VAL A 286 -13.40 14.82 -7.89
CA VAL A 286 -12.98 13.53 -7.34
C VAL A 286 -12.58 12.61 -8.49
N LEU A 287 -11.37 12.05 -8.42
CA LEU A 287 -10.82 11.14 -9.42
C LEU A 287 -10.72 9.71 -8.82
N PRO A 288 -11.34 8.70 -9.43
CA PRO A 288 -11.25 7.31 -8.97
C PRO A 288 -9.89 6.70 -9.35
N GLY A 289 -9.10 6.34 -8.35
CA GLY A 289 -7.80 5.69 -8.50
C GLY A 289 -7.81 4.19 -8.16
N THR A 290 -6.75 3.50 -8.56
CA THR A 290 -6.57 2.06 -8.30
C THR A 290 -5.90 1.74 -6.97
N ALA A 291 -6.36 0.65 -6.35
CA ALA A 291 -5.73 0.05 -5.17
C ALA A 291 -4.44 -0.71 -5.55
N TYR A 292 -3.65 -1.13 -4.56
CA TYR A 292 -2.37 -1.81 -4.79
C TYR A 292 -2.51 -3.09 -5.63
N ALA A 293 -3.62 -3.82 -5.49
CA ALA A 293 -3.85 -5.07 -6.21
C ALA A 293 -4.37 -4.87 -7.65
N GLU A 294 -4.61 -3.62 -8.07
CA GLU A 294 -5.23 -3.29 -9.37
C GLU A 294 -4.27 -2.66 -10.37
N LYS A 295 -3.04 -2.37 -9.92
CA LYS A 295 -2.02 -1.65 -10.68
C LYS A 295 -0.68 -2.37 -10.63
N ARG A 296 0.20 -1.98 -11.56
CA ARG A 296 1.60 -2.39 -11.59
C ARG A 296 2.48 -1.21 -11.22
N GLY A 297 3.59 -1.49 -10.56
CA GLY A 297 4.58 -0.46 -10.22
C GLY A 297 5.69 -1.00 -9.33
N SER A 298 6.45 -0.09 -8.75
CA SER A 298 7.53 -0.42 -7.82
C SER A 298 7.46 0.41 -6.54
N MET A 299 7.97 -0.15 -5.45
CA MET A 299 8.09 0.51 -4.14
C MET A 299 9.42 0.16 -3.50
N ILE A 300 9.97 1.07 -2.69
CA ILE A 300 11.18 0.87 -1.90
C ILE A 300 10.78 0.75 -0.43
N ASN A 301 10.97 -0.44 0.13
CA ASN A 301 10.61 -0.73 1.52
C ASN A 301 11.56 -0.02 2.51
N VAL A 302 11.27 -0.13 3.81
CA VAL A 302 12.05 0.54 4.89
C VAL A 302 13.51 0.11 4.93
N THR A 303 13.83 -1.11 4.51
CA THR A 303 15.21 -1.59 4.45
C THR A 303 15.96 -1.13 3.20
N GLY A 304 15.34 -0.35 2.31
CA GLY A 304 15.96 0.15 1.08
C GLY A 304 15.92 -0.80 -0.12
N ARG A 305 15.05 -1.82 -0.06
CA ARG A 305 14.86 -2.80 -1.14
C ARG A 305 13.74 -2.37 -2.08
N LEU A 306 14.05 -2.28 -3.36
CA LEU A 306 13.10 -2.05 -4.43
C LEU A 306 12.37 -3.35 -4.78
N GLN A 307 11.04 -3.34 -4.75
CA GLN A 307 10.20 -4.48 -5.02
C GLN A 307 9.10 -4.14 -6.04
N ARG A 308 8.57 -5.19 -6.69
CA ARG A 308 7.50 -5.08 -7.68
C ARG A 308 6.13 -5.29 -7.07
N LEU A 309 5.24 -4.37 -7.38
CA LEU A 309 3.80 -4.51 -7.19
C LEU A 309 3.19 -4.97 -8.52
N ASN A 310 2.42 -6.05 -8.51
CA ASN A 310 1.74 -6.56 -9.71
C ASN A 310 0.22 -6.55 -9.53
N LYS A 311 -0.47 -6.34 -10.66
CA LYS A 311 -1.93 -6.31 -10.77
C LYS A 311 -2.51 -7.71 -10.71
N ALA A 312 -3.38 -7.96 -9.73
CA ALA A 312 -4.09 -9.22 -9.52
C ALA A 312 -5.56 -9.18 -9.96
N VAL A 313 -6.22 -8.02 -9.85
CA VAL A 313 -7.63 -7.82 -10.21
C VAL A 313 -7.81 -6.57 -11.06
N LYS A 314 -8.94 -6.42 -11.77
CA LYS A 314 -9.25 -5.18 -12.48
C LYS A 314 -9.86 -4.15 -11.51
N ALA A 315 -9.68 -2.89 -11.86
CA ALA A 315 -10.30 -1.78 -11.16
C ALA A 315 -11.80 -1.72 -11.49
N PRO A 316 -12.66 -1.25 -10.55
CA PRO A 316 -14.09 -1.15 -10.78
C PRO A 316 -14.44 0.05 -11.67
N GLY A 317 -15.44 -0.13 -12.53
CA GLY A 317 -15.99 0.93 -13.38
C GLY A 317 -14.94 1.58 -14.29
N ASN A 318 -14.84 2.91 -14.21
CA ASN A 318 -13.94 3.75 -14.98
C ASN A 318 -12.71 4.23 -14.17
N ALA A 319 -12.40 3.59 -13.03
CA ALA A 319 -11.20 3.88 -12.25
C ALA A 319 -9.93 3.61 -13.08
N ARG A 320 -8.92 4.47 -12.93
CA ARG A 320 -7.66 4.40 -13.72
C ARG A 320 -6.43 4.35 -12.83
N ASP A 321 -5.33 3.86 -13.40
CA ASP A 321 -4.06 3.87 -12.71
C ASP A 321 -3.63 5.31 -12.42
N THR A 322 -3.10 5.56 -11.23
CA THR A 322 -2.81 6.94 -10.80
C THR A 322 -1.74 7.59 -11.67
N TRP A 323 -0.77 6.83 -12.16
CA TRP A 323 0.25 7.35 -13.07
C TRP A 323 -0.36 7.81 -14.41
N GLU A 324 -1.39 7.13 -14.92
CA GLU A 324 -2.10 7.53 -16.14
C GLU A 324 -2.90 8.82 -15.90
N ILE A 325 -3.58 8.90 -14.75
CA ILE A 325 -4.34 10.08 -14.34
C ILE A 325 -3.42 11.30 -14.26
N LEU A 326 -2.26 11.16 -13.62
CA LEU A 326 -1.29 12.24 -13.46
C LEU A 326 -0.62 12.61 -14.78
N ARG A 327 -0.27 11.63 -15.62
CA ARG A 327 0.21 11.87 -16.99
C ARG A 327 -0.80 12.70 -17.78
N ASP A 328 -2.06 12.28 -17.80
CA ASP A 328 -3.11 12.94 -18.59
C ASP A 328 -3.41 14.35 -18.04
N LEU A 329 -3.30 14.56 -16.72
CA LEU A 329 -3.38 15.89 -16.12
C LEU A 329 -2.22 16.79 -16.57
N ILE A 330 -0.99 16.29 -16.56
CA ILE A 330 0.19 17.04 -17.03
C ILE A 330 0.02 17.41 -18.51
N VAL A 331 -0.45 16.48 -19.36
CA VAL A 331 -0.75 16.76 -20.77
C VAL A 331 -1.82 17.84 -20.90
N THR A 332 -2.88 17.78 -20.09
CA THR A 332 -3.96 18.78 -20.09
C THR A 332 -3.44 20.17 -19.66
N LEU A 333 -2.41 20.22 -18.80
CA LEU A 333 -1.71 21.43 -18.37
C LEU A 333 -0.62 21.90 -19.36
N GLY A 334 -0.60 21.37 -20.58
CA GLY A 334 0.35 21.77 -21.64
C GLY A 334 1.64 20.95 -21.69
N GLY A 335 1.73 19.85 -20.95
CA GLY A 335 2.84 18.90 -21.02
C GLY A 335 2.82 18.01 -22.27
N SER A 336 3.90 17.24 -22.46
CA SER A 336 4.04 16.35 -23.63
C SER A 336 3.37 14.98 -23.42
N ASN A 337 2.77 14.45 -24.49
CA ASN A 337 2.25 13.10 -24.52
C ASN A 337 3.29 12.17 -25.16
N GLY A 338 3.98 11.36 -24.36
CA GLY A 338 5.03 10.45 -24.87
C GLY A 338 5.36 9.28 -23.95
N ILE A 339 4.43 8.91 -23.05
CA ILE A 339 4.57 7.77 -22.15
C ILE A 339 3.27 6.97 -22.17
N HIS A 340 3.33 5.74 -22.67
CA HIS A 340 2.12 4.94 -22.92
C HIS A 340 2.07 3.67 -22.08
N THR A 341 3.20 3.21 -21.55
CA THR A 341 3.29 2.00 -20.72
C THR A 341 3.96 2.28 -19.38
N ILE A 342 3.70 1.44 -18.38
CA ILE A 342 4.39 1.53 -17.08
C ILE A 342 5.90 1.28 -17.22
N GLU A 343 6.30 0.43 -18.18
CA GLU A 343 7.70 0.19 -18.53
C GLU A 343 8.39 1.47 -19.04
N ASP A 344 7.70 2.29 -19.84
CA ASP A 344 8.22 3.58 -20.29
C ASP A 344 8.40 4.56 -19.13
N VAL A 345 7.44 4.59 -18.19
CA VAL A 345 7.56 5.41 -16.97
C VAL A 345 8.77 4.98 -16.17
N PHE A 346 8.92 3.67 -15.92
CA PHE A 346 10.03 3.15 -15.15
C PHE A 346 11.37 3.42 -15.85
N LYS A 347 11.43 3.28 -17.17
CA LYS A 347 12.64 3.63 -17.95
C LYS A 347 13.03 5.10 -17.75
N ARG A 348 12.09 6.04 -17.80
CA ARG A 348 12.37 7.46 -17.53
C ARG A 348 12.78 7.70 -16.07
N LEU A 349 12.06 7.11 -15.12
CA LEU A 349 12.39 7.17 -13.70
C LEU A 349 13.83 6.74 -13.43
N THR A 350 14.26 5.60 -13.97
CA THR A 350 15.63 5.09 -13.79
C THR A 350 16.71 5.93 -14.46
N ALA A 351 16.35 6.72 -15.47
CA ALA A 351 17.26 7.68 -16.10
C ALA A 351 17.45 8.95 -15.25
N GLU A 352 16.44 9.32 -14.45
CA GLU A 352 16.47 10.52 -13.61
C GLU A 352 16.88 10.27 -12.16
N VAL A 353 16.76 9.03 -11.67
CA VAL A 353 17.05 8.66 -10.28
C VAL A 353 18.28 7.76 -10.24
N PRO A 354 19.47 8.28 -9.88
CA PRO A 354 20.73 7.53 -9.96
C PRO A 354 20.73 6.20 -9.21
N ALA A 355 20.08 6.12 -8.04
CA ALA A 355 19.97 4.90 -7.24
C ALA A 355 19.22 3.75 -7.96
N LEU A 356 18.44 4.07 -9.00
CA LEU A 356 17.67 3.11 -9.79
C LEU A 356 18.29 2.84 -11.17
N SER A 357 19.48 3.39 -11.44
CA SER A 357 20.13 3.30 -12.76
C SER A 357 20.27 1.85 -13.24
N ASN A 358 20.10 1.64 -14.54
CA ASN A 358 20.24 0.34 -15.21
C ASN A 358 19.24 -0.75 -14.80
N LEU A 359 18.26 -0.45 -13.94
CA LEU A 359 17.20 -1.37 -13.57
C LEU A 359 16.08 -1.40 -14.61
N THR A 360 15.40 -2.53 -14.67
CA THR A 360 14.12 -2.72 -15.38
C THR A 360 13.22 -3.56 -14.48
N PHE A 361 11.91 -3.59 -14.72
CA PHE A 361 11.02 -4.49 -13.98
C PHE A 361 11.48 -5.96 -13.98
N SER A 362 12.10 -6.41 -15.08
CA SER A 362 12.69 -7.75 -15.13
C SER A 362 13.89 -7.88 -14.17
N LYS A 363 14.79 -6.89 -14.14
CA LYS A 363 15.98 -6.89 -13.26
C LYS A 363 15.67 -6.71 -11.77
N ILE A 364 14.52 -6.14 -11.41
CA ILE A 364 14.06 -6.15 -10.00
C ILE A 364 13.81 -7.59 -9.52
N GLY A 365 13.36 -8.45 -10.45
CA GLY A 365 13.01 -9.83 -10.16
C GLY A 365 11.84 -9.98 -9.19
N ASP A 366 11.60 -11.21 -8.77
CA ASP A 366 10.46 -11.54 -7.90
C ASP A 366 10.74 -11.28 -6.42
N ARG A 367 12.01 -11.20 -6.01
CA ARG A 367 12.42 -10.95 -4.62
C ARG A 367 12.83 -9.49 -4.34
N GLY A 368 12.83 -8.66 -5.37
CA GLY A 368 13.32 -7.30 -5.26
C GLY A 368 14.85 -7.22 -5.22
N VAL A 369 15.37 -6.00 -5.32
CA VAL A 369 16.79 -5.69 -5.36
C VAL A 369 17.13 -4.58 -4.37
N GLN A 370 18.25 -4.72 -3.67
CA GLN A 370 18.73 -3.68 -2.75
C GLN A 370 19.17 -2.45 -3.56
N VAL A 371 18.64 -1.26 -3.23
CA VAL A 371 18.94 -0.01 -3.95
C VAL A 371 19.38 1.13 -3.04
N LEU A 372 19.06 1.07 -1.75
CA LEU A 372 19.46 2.04 -0.74
C LEU A 372 20.02 1.33 0.48
N GLU A 373 21.06 1.86 1.10
CA GLU A 373 21.50 1.43 2.42
C GLU A 373 20.70 2.17 3.49
N THR A 374 20.18 1.45 4.48
CA THR A 374 19.38 2.01 5.59
C THR A 374 19.85 1.40 6.91
N SER A 375 19.57 2.06 8.03
CA SER A 375 19.83 1.51 9.36
C SER A 375 18.77 0.50 9.82
N GLU A 376 17.71 0.31 9.03
CA GLU A 376 16.58 -0.54 9.36
C GLU A 376 16.94 -2.02 9.31
N LYS A 377 16.58 -2.74 10.37
CA LYS A 377 16.74 -4.20 10.45
C LYS A 377 15.38 -4.88 10.46
N ILE A 378 15.39 -6.19 10.20
CA ILE A 378 14.19 -7.03 10.28
C ILE A 378 14.33 -7.93 11.50
N PRO A 379 13.64 -7.62 12.62
CA PRO A 379 13.79 -8.38 13.85
C PRO A 379 13.64 -9.90 13.68
N LEU A 380 12.65 -10.33 12.88
CA LEU A 380 12.44 -11.75 12.57
C LEU A 380 13.67 -12.40 11.92
N LEU A 381 14.29 -11.74 10.93
CA LEU A 381 15.44 -12.30 10.22
C LEU A 381 16.70 -12.33 11.08
N GLU A 382 16.91 -11.31 11.91
CA GLU A 382 18.03 -11.31 12.87
C GLU A 382 17.87 -12.46 13.86
N ARG A 383 16.65 -12.67 14.37
CA ARG A 383 16.33 -13.81 15.23
C ARG A 383 16.56 -15.16 14.53
N GLU A 384 16.15 -15.30 13.27
CA GLU A 384 16.40 -16.52 12.50
C GLU A 384 17.89 -16.76 12.31
N LYS A 385 18.69 -15.73 11.98
CA LYS A 385 20.16 -15.83 11.87
C LYS A 385 20.80 -16.29 13.18
N GLU A 386 20.41 -15.70 14.30
CA GLU A 386 20.90 -16.09 15.62
C GLU A 386 20.54 -17.54 15.97
N ARG A 387 19.32 -17.97 15.67
CA ARG A 387 18.86 -19.35 15.91
C ARG A 387 19.60 -20.36 15.04
N LYS A 388 19.88 -20.02 13.77
CA LYS A 388 20.72 -20.82 12.87
C LYS A 388 22.15 -20.94 13.42
N ALA A 389 22.75 -19.83 13.84
CA ALA A 389 24.10 -19.82 14.43
C ALA A 389 24.20 -20.68 15.71
N LYS A 390 23.13 -20.76 16.50
CA LYS A 390 23.03 -21.61 17.69
C LYS A 390 22.66 -23.07 17.38
N GLY A 391 22.42 -23.44 16.12
CA GLY A 391 21.98 -24.78 15.73
C GLY A 391 20.57 -25.14 16.18
N ILE A 392 19.73 -24.15 16.54
CA ILE A 392 18.36 -24.36 17.02
C ILE A 392 17.43 -24.70 15.86
N ILE A 393 17.67 -24.12 14.68
CA ILE A 393 16.91 -24.38 13.46
C ILE A 393 17.86 -24.73 12.32
N VAL A 394 17.38 -25.56 11.38
CA VAL A 394 18.06 -25.86 10.12
C VAL A 394 17.62 -24.81 9.10
N GLY A 395 18.60 -24.27 8.37
CA GLY A 395 18.48 -23.08 7.52
C GLY A 395 17.31 -23.08 6.54
#